data_AF-A0A502CSR9-F1
#
_entry.id   AF-A0A502CSR9-F1
#
_cell.length_a   1.000
_cell.length_b   1.000
_cell.length_c   1.000
_cell.angle_alpha   90.00
_cell.angle_beta   90.00
_cell.angle_gamma   90.00
#
_symmetry.space_group_name_H-M   'P 1'
#
loop_
_entity.id
_entity.type
_entity.pdbx_description
1 polymer ?
#
loop_
_entity_poly.entity_id
_entity_poly.type
_entity_poly.pdbx_seq_one_letter_code
_entity_poly.pdbx_strand_id
1 'polypeptide(L)'
;MRRIAATASGTAFTVLALGLTLGAAPALADTPWTPYEQQDALVPAARSTCAFDVQESVVEDAERYRTTATYPDGSPKTQVFQGTLVMSYTNTTTGTTVTHDLSGTGVFEYNADGSPASLTSTHGPFGATMPAGSTPDTGIFVLSGHGASVTFNADGTRSYQVGPSGSVIDVCAELD
;
A
#
# COMPACT_ATOMS: atom_id res chain seq x y z
N MET A 1 -24.14 -23.47 -89.95
CA MET A 1 -24.11 -24.50 -88.90
C MET A 1 -22.67 -24.66 -88.39
N ARG A 2 -22.38 -24.19 -87.18
CA ARG A 2 -21.42 -24.77 -86.21
C ARG A 2 -21.34 -23.83 -85.02
N ARG A 3 -21.85 -24.33 -83.89
CA ARG A 3 -21.77 -23.72 -82.56
C ARG A 3 -20.40 -24.04 -81.97
N ILE A 4 -19.76 -23.08 -81.32
CA ILE A 4 -18.75 -23.36 -80.27
C ILE A 4 -19.09 -22.46 -79.09
N ALA A 5 -19.26 -23.10 -77.94
CA ALA A 5 -19.66 -22.55 -76.66
C ALA A 5 -18.54 -22.78 -75.63
N ALA A 6 -18.65 -22.07 -74.51
CA ALA A 6 -18.06 -22.37 -73.18
C ALA A 6 -16.53 -22.16 -73.06
N THR A 7 -15.97 -21.64 -71.96
CA THR A 7 -16.44 -21.53 -70.56
C THR A 7 -15.53 -20.56 -69.80
N ALA A 8 -16.10 -19.78 -68.88
CA ALA A 8 -15.39 -18.97 -67.89
C ALA A 8 -15.38 -19.70 -66.53
N SER A 9 -14.21 -19.75 -65.88
CA SER A 9 -13.96 -20.17 -64.48
C SER A 9 -12.72 -19.37 -64.03
N GLY A 10 -12.59 -18.69 -62.89
CA GLY A 10 -13.25 -18.80 -61.60
C GLY A 10 -12.16 -18.92 -60.51
N THR A 11 -11.74 -17.77 -59.98
CA THR A 11 -10.98 -17.44 -58.73
C THR A 11 -10.51 -18.52 -57.74
N ALA A 12 -9.31 -18.31 -57.16
CA ALA A 12 -9.07 -18.41 -55.70
C ALA A 12 -7.77 -17.67 -55.28
N PHE A 13 -7.90 -16.52 -54.59
CA PHE A 13 -6.81 -15.88 -53.85
C PHE A 13 -6.92 -16.29 -52.37
N THR A 14 -5.93 -17.01 -51.86
CA THR A 14 -5.87 -17.43 -50.46
C THR A 14 -5.26 -16.30 -49.63
N VAL A 15 -6.08 -15.61 -48.83
CA VAL A 15 -5.60 -14.59 -47.87
C VAL A 15 -5.16 -15.30 -46.59
N LEU A 16 -3.87 -15.21 -46.27
CA LEU A 16 -3.28 -15.70 -45.03
C LEU A 16 -3.57 -14.68 -43.91
N ALA A 17 -4.57 -14.95 -43.07
CA ALA A 17 -4.86 -14.11 -41.91
C ALA A 17 -3.87 -14.43 -40.77
N LEU A 18 -2.95 -13.51 -40.48
CA LEU A 18 -2.19 -13.52 -39.23
C LEU A 18 -3.15 -13.20 -38.08
N GLY A 19 -3.46 -14.21 -37.26
CA GLY A 19 -4.22 -14.06 -36.03
C GLY A 19 -3.41 -13.28 -34.99
N LEU A 20 -3.68 -11.98 -34.89
CA LEU A 20 -3.33 -11.19 -33.71
C LEU A 20 -4.21 -11.65 -32.56
N THR A 21 -3.70 -12.52 -31.71
CA THR A 21 -4.32 -12.79 -30.40
C THR A 21 -4.08 -11.55 -29.53
N LEU A 22 -5.00 -10.59 -29.57
CA LEU A 22 -5.10 -9.60 -28.50
C LEU A 22 -5.40 -10.39 -27.23
N GLY A 23 -4.39 -10.57 -26.38
CA GLY A 23 -4.60 -11.04 -25.02
C GLY A 23 -5.58 -10.08 -24.36
N ALA A 24 -6.76 -10.58 -23.99
CA ALA A 24 -7.67 -9.85 -23.15
C ALA A 24 -6.92 -9.54 -21.85
N ALA A 25 -6.57 -8.28 -21.64
CA ALA A 25 -6.14 -7.84 -20.32
C ALA A 25 -7.27 -8.24 -19.36
N PRO A 26 -6.98 -8.92 -18.24
CA PRO A 26 -8.01 -9.20 -17.26
C PRO A 26 -8.64 -7.86 -16.89
N ALA A 27 -9.94 -7.72 -17.14
CA ALA A 27 -10.69 -6.60 -16.60
C ALA A 27 -10.45 -6.63 -15.09
N LEU A 28 -9.98 -5.51 -14.53
CA LEU A 28 -9.89 -5.30 -13.09
C LEU A 28 -11.31 -5.48 -12.55
N ALA A 29 -11.65 -6.71 -12.17
CA ALA A 29 -12.88 -6.99 -11.44
C ALA A 29 -12.83 -6.15 -10.16
N ASP A 30 -13.96 -5.59 -9.74
CA ASP A 30 -14.07 -4.95 -8.44
C ASP A 30 -13.76 -6.01 -7.37
N THR A 31 -12.51 -6.04 -6.91
CA THR A 31 -12.06 -6.97 -5.87
C THR A 31 -12.81 -6.60 -4.59
N PRO A 32 -13.45 -7.59 -3.91
CA PRO A 32 -14.20 -7.31 -2.70
C PRO A 32 -13.25 -6.80 -1.60
N TRP A 33 -13.81 -6.01 -0.69
CA TRP A 33 -13.11 -5.61 0.53
C TRP A 33 -13.01 -6.80 1.49
N THR A 34 -11.84 -6.98 2.07
CA THR A 34 -11.56 -7.96 3.12
C THR A 34 -11.30 -7.22 4.43
N PRO A 35 -11.93 -7.61 5.55
CA PRO A 35 -11.60 -7.05 6.86
C PRO A 35 -10.11 -7.20 7.17
N TYR A 36 -9.55 -6.19 7.82
CA TYR A 36 -8.21 -6.22 8.39
C TYR A 36 -8.33 -6.12 9.91
N GLU A 37 -7.44 -6.79 10.64
CA GLU A 37 -7.37 -6.71 12.09
C GLU A 37 -5.96 -6.25 12.48
N GLN A 38 -5.84 -4.99 12.86
CA GLN A 38 -4.64 -4.42 13.45
C GLN A 38 -4.30 -5.16 14.74
N GLN A 39 -3.00 -5.30 15.02
CA GLN A 39 -2.52 -5.97 16.21
C GLN A 39 -1.81 -4.99 17.13
N ASP A 40 -1.93 -5.23 18.43
CA ASP A 40 -1.07 -4.60 19.42
C ASP A 40 0.40 -4.94 19.15
N ALA A 41 1.29 -3.99 19.44
CA ALA A 41 2.71 -4.16 19.23
C ALA A 41 3.52 -3.49 20.35
N LEU A 42 4.59 -4.16 20.78
CA LEU A 42 5.65 -3.52 21.53
C LEU A 42 6.71 -3.06 20.53
N VAL A 43 7.00 -1.76 20.51
CA VAL A 43 8.10 -1.18 19.74
C VAL A 43 9.27 -0.93 20.69
N PRO A 44 10.34 -1.73 20.61
CA PRO A 44 11.50 -1.52 21.46
C PRO A 44 12.19 -0.19 21.14
N ALA A 45 12.78 0.46 22.14
CA ALA A 45 13.55 1.70 22.00
C ALA A 45 14.59 1.62 20.87
N ALA A 46 15.26 0.47 20.72
CA ALA A 46 16.25 0.24 19.68
C ALA A 46 15.68 0.28 18.25
N ARG A 47 14.35 0.09 18.08
CA ARG A 47 13.67 0.06 16.78
C ARG A 47 13.06 1.39 16.38
N SER A 48 12.62 2.23 17.31
CA SER A 48 12.04 3.54 17.01
C SER A 48 12.94 4.70 17.38
N THR A 49 14.07 4.47 18.06
CA THR A 49 14.91 5.51 18.66
C THR A 49 14.22 6.40 19.71
N CYS A 50 12.97 6.11 20.11
CA CYS A 50 12.47 6.65 21.37
C CYS A 50 13.41 6.21 22.51
N ALA A 51 13.52 7.01 23.58
CA ALA A 51 14.39 6.67 24.72
C ALA A 51 13.89 5.48 25.55
N PHE A 52 12.70 4.96 25.26
CA PHE A 52 11.96 3.94 25.99
C PHE A 52 11.18 3.03 25.03
N ASP A 53 10.79 1.85 25.51
CA ASP A 53 9.89 0.96 24.77
C ASP A 53 8.48 1.54 24.77
N VAL A 54 7.81 1.47 23.62
CA VAL A 54 6.44 1.98 23.42
C VAL A 54 5.50 0.80 23.19
N GLN A 55 4.48 0.69 24.04
CA GLN A 55 3.36 -0.21 23.78
C GLN A 55 2.35 0.51 22.90
N GLU A 56 2.15 0.00 21.69
CA GLU A 56 1.08 0.38 20.77
C GLU A 56 -0.10 -0.57 20.99
N SER A 57 -1.28 -0.02 21.27
CA SER A 57 -2.50 -0.81 21.52
C SER A 57 -3.68 -0.28 20.72
N VAL A 58 -4.40 -1.20 20.09
CA VAL A 58 -5.59 -0.93 19.29
C VAL A 58 -6.74 -0.53 20.21
N VAL A 59 -7.26 0.68 20.02
CA VAL A 59 -8.42 1.21 20.77
C VAL A 59 -9.71 0.94 19.99
N GLU A 60 -9.67 1.17 18.67
CA GLU A 60 -10.78 0.91 17.75
C GLU A 60 -10.21 0.50 16.40
N ASP A 61 -10.83 -0.50 15.76
CA ASP A 61 -10.44 -0.98 14.45
C ASP A 61 -11.68 -1.41 13.65
N ALA A 62 -11.81 -0.86 12.45
CA ALA A 62 -12.74 -1.27 11.42
C ALA A 62 -12.07 -1.17 10.03
N GLU A 63 -10.79 -1.48 9.97
CA GLU A 63 -10.00 -1.47 8.75
C GLU A 63 -10.42 -2.59 7.80
N ARG A 64 -10.26 -2.32 6.51
CA ARG A 64 -10.46 -3.28 5.44
C ARG A 64 -9.53 -2.94 4.30
N TYR A 65 -9.13 -3.96 3.56
CA TYR A 65 -8.28 -3.81 2.40
C TYR A 65 -8.87 -4.47 1.16
N ARG A 66 -8.35 -4.09 -0.01
CA ARG A 66 -8.54 -4.85 -1.24
C ARG A 66 -7.29 -4.80 -2.10
N THR A 67 -6.99 -5.90 -2.78
CA THR A 67 -5.91 -5.97 -3.76
C THR A 67 -6.37 -5.37 -5.08
N THR A 68 -5.67 -4.36 -5.56
CA THR A 68 -5.97 -3.66 -6.82
C THR A 68 -5.03 -4.03 -7.95
N ALA A 69 -3.87 -4.63 -7.63
CA ALA A 69 -2.95 -5.21 -8.60
C ALA A 69 -2.19 -6.39 -7.99
N THR A 70 -1.86 -7.39 -8.81
CA THR A 70 -1.08 -8.57 -8.40
C THR A 70 0.17 -8.74 -9.28
N TYR A 71 1.15 -9.44 -8.74
CA TYR A 71 2.25 -10.01 -9.51
C TYR A 71 1.79 -11.24 -10.32
N PRO A 72 2.59 -11.74 -11.28
CA PRO A 72 2.24 -12.92 -12.09
C PRO A 72 1.99 -14.21 -11.28
N ASP A 73 2.55 -14.31 -10.07
CA ASP A 73 2.33 -15.41 -9.14
C ASP A 73 1.03 -15.27 -8.32
N GLY A 74 0.28 -14.19 -8.52
CA GLY A 74 -0.95 -13.87 -7.81
C GLY A 74 -0.75 -13.14 -6.48
N SER A 75 0.50 -12.93 -6.03
CA SER A 75 0.76 -12.16 -4.81
C SER A 75 0.38 -10.68 -4.98
N PRO A 76 -0.02 -9.97 -3.90
CA PRO A 76 -0.39 -8.57 -4.00
C PRO A 76 0.79 -7.71 -4.45
N LYS A 77 0.57 -6.87 -5.46
CA LYS A 77 1.48 -5.79 -5.84
C LYS A 77 1.05 -4.46 -5.24
N THR A 78 -0.26 -4.22 -5.21
CA THR A 78 -0.85 -3.00 -4.66
C THR A 78 -2.13 -3.36 -3.90
N GLN A 79 -2.26 -2.82 -2.69
CA GLN A 79 -3.45 -2.91 -1.88
C GLN A 79 -3.89 -1.53 -1.42
N VAL A 80 -5.20 -1.30 -1.39
CA VAL A 80 -5.79 -0.12 -0.76
C VAL A 80 -6.35 -0.56 0.58
N PHE A 81 -5.99 0.15 1.64
CA PHE A 81 -6.52 0.02 2.99
C PHE A 81 -7.41 1.22 3.29
N GLN A 82 -8.49 1.01 4.02
CA GLN A 82 -9.31 2.09 4.55
C GLN A 82 -10.09 1.64 5.78
N GLY A 83 -10.50 2.60 6.60
CA GLY A 83 -11.42 2.35 7.72
C GLY A 83 -11.07 3.18 8.93
N THR A 84 -11.72 2.85 10.04
CA THR A 84 -11.40 3.42 11.33
C THR A 84 -10.20 2.69 11.93
N LEU A 85 -9.24 3.44 12.45
CA LEU A 85 -8.19 2.90 13.30
C LEU A 85 -7.85 3.96 14.35
N VAL A 86 -7.94 3.61 15.62
CA VAL A 86 -7.50 4.47 16.73
C VAL A 86 -6.47 3.69 17.53
N MET A 87 -5.28 4.27 17.67
CA MET A 87 -4.16 3.66 18.38
C MET A 87 -3.82 4.45 19.63
N SER A 88 -3.53 3.74 20.72
CA SER A 88 -2.91 4.29 21.92
C SER A 88 -1.43 3.91 21.93
N TYR A 89 -0.60 4.85 22.38
CA TYR A 89 0.84 4.70 22.51
C TYR A 89 1.18 4.95 23.97
N THR A 90 1.89 4.02 24.60
CA THR A 90 2.23 4.10 26.02
C THR A 90 3.72 3.96 26.23
N ASN A 91 4.33 4.94 26.90
CA ASN A 91 5.68 4.83 27.43
C ASN A 91 5.67 3.78 28.55
N THR A 92 6.32 2.65 28.32
CA THR A 92 6.32 1.52 29.26
C THR A 92 7.07 1.81 30.57
N THR A 93 7.90 2.86 30.60
CA THR A 93 8.68 3.24 31.79
C THR A 93 7.88 4.16 32.71
N THR A 94 7.18 5.15 32.15
CA THR A 94 6.45 6.17 32.93
C THR A 94 4.96 5.88 33.07
N GLY A 95 4.40 5.09 32.14
CA GLY A 95 2.96 4.88 32.00
C GLY A 95 2.22 6.04 31.33
N THR A 96 2.93 7.05 30.80
CA THR A 96 2.32 8.11 29.99
C THR A 96 1.71 7.51 28.73
N THR A 97 0.48 7.91 28.40
CA THR A 97 -0.25 7.43 27.21
C THR A 97 -0.78 8.59 26.39
N VAL A 98 -0.65 8.49 25.07
CA VAL A 98 -1.34 9.35 24.10
C VAL A 98 -2.14 8.49 23.14
N THR A 99 -3.22 9.04 22.59
CA THR A 99 -4.11 8.34 21.66
C THR A 99 -4.27 9.15 20.39
N HIS A 100 -4.08 8.51 19.24
CA HIS A 100 -4.22 9.13 17.93
C HIS A 100 -5.23 8.39 17.07
N ASP A 101 -6.08 9.17 16.42
CA ASP A 101 -6.95 8.67 15.35
C ASP A 101 -6.11 8.54 14.08
N LEU A 102 -6.00 7.31 13.58
CA LEU A 102 -5.30 6.90 12.36
C LEU A 102 -6.29 6.51 11.25
N SER A 103 -7.57 6.85 11.41
CA SER A 103 -8.62 6.53 10.44
C SER A 103 -8.33 7.20 9.10
N GLY A 104 -8.33 6.43 8.03
CA GLY A 104 -7.87 6.95 6.76
C GLY A 104 -8.08 6.02 5.58
N THR A 105 -7.41 6.36 4.49
CA THR A 105 -7.30 5.55 3.28
C THR A 105 -5.88 5.62 2.77
N GLY A 106 -5.19 4.49 2.77
CA GLY A 106 -3.80 4.35 2.35
C GLY A 106 -3.64 3.36 1.21
N VAL A 107 -2.59 3.55 0.42
CA VAL A 107 -2.17 2.61 -0.62
C VAL A 107 -0.84 2.00 -0.18
N PHE A 108 -0.83 0.68 0.00
CA PHE A 108 0.39 -0.09 0.16
C PHE A 108 0.84 -0.63 -1.20
N GLU A 109 2.12 -0.43 -1.49
CA GLU A 109 2.81 -1.12 -2.57
C GLU A 109 3.78 -2.13 -1.97
N TYR A 110 3.90 -3.28 -2.62
CA TYR A 110 4.77 -4.38 -2.20
C TYR A 110 5.79 -4.68 -3.27
N ASN A 111 6.99 -5.09 -2.86
CA ASN A 111 7.98 -5.69 -3.73
C ASN A 111 7.53 -7.11 -4.15
N ALA A 112 8.18 -7.67 -5.18
CA ALA A 112 7.85 -9.01 -5.68
C ALA A 112 8.15 -10.13 -4.66
N ASP A 113 8.97 -9.87 -3.64
CA ASP A 113 9.21 -10.79 -2.52
C ASP A 113 8.16 -10.67 -1.39
N GLY A 114 7.16 -9.80 -1.57
CA GLY A 114 6.10 -9.52 -0.61
C GLY A 114 6.48 -8.52 0.48
N SER A 115 7.72 -8.01 0.51
CA SER A 115 8.09 -6.95 1.45
C SER A 115 7.38 -5.63 1.12
N PRO A 116 6.98 -4.82 2.12
CA PRO A 116 6.44 -3.49 1.87
C PRO A 116 7.46 -2.63 1.10
N ALA A 117 7.00 -1.92 0.08
CA ALA A 117 7.79 -0.95 -0.67
C ALA A 117 7.42 0.48 -0.27
N SER A 118 6.12 0.78 -0.18
CA SER A 118 5.62 2.09 0.21
C SER A 118 4.25 2.01 0.90
N LEU A 119 3.95 3.02 1.71
CA LEU A 119 2.61 3.37 2.15
C LEU A 119 2.38 4.84 1.80
N THR A 120 1.30 5.14 1.08
CA THR A 120 0.91 6.52 0.75
C THR A 120 -0.52 6.79 1.20
N SER A 121 -0.73 7.83 2.00
CA SER A 121 -2.06 8.31 2.36
C SER A 121 -2.73 9.02 1.19
N THR A 122 -3.96 8.62 0.90
CA THR A 122 -4.88 9.35 0.01
C THR A 122 -5.88 10.18 0.83
N HIS A 123 -6.15 9.77 2.07
CA HIS A 123 -6.99 10.48 3.01
C HIS A 123 -6.64 10.07 4.43
N GLY A 124 -6.71 11.01 5.37
CA GLY A 124 -6.48 10.76 6.79
C GLY A 124 -5.00 10.50 7.16
N PRO A 125 -4.72 10.43 8.46
CA PRO A 125 -3.40 10.10 9.00
C PRO A 125 -3.06 8.60 8.91
N PHE A 126 -1.79 8.27 9.14
CA PHE A 126 -1.32 6.91 9.39
C PHE A 126 -0.08 6.93 10.31
N GLY A 127 0.12 5.84 11.05
CA GLY A 127 1.27 5.66 11.93
C GLY A 127 2.48 5.06 11.20
N ALA A 128 3.68 5.48 11.58
CA ALA A 128 4.93 4.90 11.07
C ALA A 128 6.04 4.92 12.13
N THR A 129 6.58 3.75 12.45
CA THR A 129 7.88 3.64 13.13
C THR A 129 9.00 3.96 12.12
N MET A 130 9.96 4.78 12.50
CA MET A 130 11.12 5.16 11.70
C MET A 130 12.40 4.66 12.40
N PRO A 131 12.99 3.54 11.94
CA PRO A 131 14.19 2.97 12.56
C PRO A 131 15.42 3.86 12.48
N ALA A 132 16.45 3.54 13.29
CA ALA A 132 17.73 4.24 13.26
C ALA A 132 18.28 4.36 11.82
N GLY A 133 18.73 5.57 11.45
CA GLY A 133 19.21 5.89 10.10
C GLY A 133 18.11 6.27 9.09
N SER A 134 16.84 6.30 9.52
CA SER A 134 15.73 6.81 8.71
C SER A 134 15.80 8.32 8.49
N THR A 135 15.04 8.80 7.50
CA THR A 135 14.98 10.22 7.11
C THR A 135 13.54 10.74 7.00
N PRO A 136 13.28 12.04 7.22
CA PRO A 136 14.22 13.04 7.74
C PRO A 136 14.60 12.82 9.22
N ASP A 137 13.87 11.96 9.93
CA ASP A 137 14.10 11.70 11.34
C ASP A 137 13.76 10.24 11.72
N THR A 138 14.12 9.85 12.93
CA THR A 138 13.89 8.54 13.53
C THR A 138 12.94 8.70 14.72
N GLY A 139 12.04 7.74 14.94
CA GLY A 139 10.95 7.94 15.92
C GLY A 139 9.76 7.03 15.71
N ILE A 140 8.65 7.40 16.35
CA ILE A 140 7.31 6.93 16.00
C ILE A 140 6.53 8.18 15.60
N PHE A 141 5.96 8.18 14.39
CA PHE A 141 5.27 9.35 13.86
C PHE A 141 3.85 9.04 13.44
N VAL A 142 2.96 10.01 13.60
CA VAL A 142 1.68 10.05 12.90
C VAL A 142 1.79 11.07 11.78
N LEU A 143 1.67 10.58 10.54
CA LEU A 143 1.82 11.38 9.32
C LEU A 143 0.45 11.63 8.71
N SER A 144 0.17 12.85 8.30
CA SER A 144 -1.11 13.19 7.65
C SER A 144 -0.93 14.11 6.45
N GLY A 145 -1.98 14.17 5.63
CA GLY A 145 -2.02 14.97 4.41
C GLY A 145 -2.10 14.09 3.17
N HIS A 146 -2.80 14.59 2.15
CA HIS A 146 -2.91 13.89 0.88
C HIS A 146 -1.51 13.73 0.25
N GLY A 147 -1.13 12.48 -0.03
CA GLY A 147 0.18 12.14 -0.57
C GLY A 147 1.30 12.06 0.49
N ALA A 148 0.98 12.16 1.78
CA ALA A 148 1.94 11.80 2.83
C ALA A 148 2.33 10.32 2.64
N SER A 149 3.63 10.01 2.71
CA SER A 149 4.12 8.68 2.35
C SER A 149 5.30 8.24 3.18
N VAL A 150 5.44 6.93 3.36
CA VAL A 150 6.64 6.25 3.85
C VAL A 150 7.14 5.29 2.78
N THR A 151 8.43 5.33 2.49
CA THR A 151 9.14 4.33 1.71
C THR A 151 9.92 3.42 2.65
N PHE A 152 9.83 2.11 2.41
CA PHE A 152 10.56 1.08 3.13
C PHE A 152 11.81 0.72 2.33
N ASN A 153 12.98 1.12 2.83
CA ASN A 153 14.24 0.94 2.10
C ASN A 153 14.77 -0.48 2.30
N ALA A 154 15.53 -0.98 1.31
CA ALA A 154 16.10 -2.33 1.34
C ALA A 154 17.12 -2.55 2.48
N ASP A 155 17.70 -1.48 3.02
CA ASP A 155 18.62 -1.52 4.17
C ASP A 155 17.90 -1.56 5.53
N GLY A 156 16.56 -1.59 5.54
CA GLY A 156 15.74 -1.59 6.75
C GLY A 156 15.44 -0.20 7.32
N THR A 157 16.04 0.85 6.77
CA THR A 157 15.65 2.23 7.08
C THR A 157 14.34 2.60 6.38
N ARG A 158 13.79 3.75 6.75
CA ARG A 158 12.60 4.30 6.09
C ARG A 158 12.85 5.76 5.72
N SER A 159 12.12 6.24 4.73
CA SER A 159 12.05 7.67 4.44
C SER A 159 10.60 8.09 4.40
N TYR A 160 10.26 9.24 4.97
CA TYR A 160 8.91 9.79 4.86
C TYR A 160 8.90 11.18 4.24
N GLN A 161 7.77 11.52 3.63
CA GLN A 161 7.51 12.82 3.04
C GLN A 161 6.08 13.24 3.37
N VAL A 162 5.89 14.51 3.63
CA VAL A 162 4.57 15.13 3.79
C VAL A 162 4.48 16.35 2.86
N GLY A 163 3.30 16.57 2.28
CA GLY A 163 3.06 17.75 1.45
C GLY A 163 3.02 19.04 2.27
N PRO A 164 2.96 20.22 1.61
CA PRO A 164 2.95 21.53 2.30
C PRO A 164 1.81 21.73 3.31
N SER A 165 0.70 21.02 3.14
CA SER A 165 -0.47 21.03 4.04
C SER A 165 -0.56 19.77 4.89
N GLY A 166 0.47 18.92 4.90
CA GLY A 166 0.53 17.73 5.74
C GLY A 166 0.99 18.07 7.16
N SER A 167 0.82 17.12 8.07
CA SER A 167 1.30 17.23 9.45
C SER A 167 2.15 16.03 9.82
N VAL A 168 3.05 16.25 10.76
CA VAL A 168 3.87 15.23 11.40
C VAL A 168 3.71 15.41 12.89
N ILE A 169 3.27 14.37 13.58
CA ILE A 169 3.26 14.30 15.04
C ILE A 169 4.36 13.34 15.44
N ASP A 170 5.25 13.80 16.31
CA ASP A 170 6.27 12.96 16.96
C ASP A 170 5.68 12.37 18.25
N VAL A 171 5.38 11.08 18.21
CA VAL A 171 4.80 10.36 19.35
C VAL A 171 5.82 10.16 20.46
N CYS A 172 7.12 10.02 20.14
CA CYS A 172 8.15 9.91 21.18
C CYS A 172 8.16 11.20 22.03
N ALA A 173 8.09 12.37 21.37
CA ALA A 173 8.11 13.67 22.05
C ALA A 173 6.87 13.95 22.91
N GLU A 174 5.71 13.38 22.57
CA GLU A 174 4.50 13.50 23.40
C GLU A 174 4.48 12.58 24.62
N LEU A 175 5.35 11.55 24.62
CA LEU A 175 5.44 10.51 25.64
C LEU A 175 6.59 10.71 26.65
N ASP A 176 7.49 11.65 26.38
CA ASP A 176 8.58 12.11 27.26
C ASP A 176 8.06 12.99 28.42
#